data_AF-A0A926A4R4-F1
#
_entry.id   AF-A0A926A4R4-F1
#
_cell.length_a   1.000
_cell.length_b   1.000
_cell.length_c   1.000
_cell.angle_alpha   90.00
_cell.angle_beta   90.00
_cell.angle_gamma   90.00
#
_symmetry.space_group_name_H-M   'P 1'
#
loop_
_entity.id
_entity.type
_entity.pdbx_description
1 polymer ?
#
loop_
_entity_poly.entity_id
_entity_poly.type
_entity_poly.pdbx_seq_one_letter_code
_entity_poly.pdbx_strand_id
1 'polypeptide(L)'
;MSIFASAKDRLMEQAALSFLNSQVLAPFGQATSLRMDSNAKTIRVELDLKGETAPVMIEITGYEVFNEGDRFFLSARSASTSREWLTALANAQLCGKRIEIPEQAGRWLTRML
;
A
#
# COMPACT_ATOMS: atom_id res chain seq x y z
N MET A 1 16.82 -15.12 -12.96
CA MET A 1 16.31 -16.25 -12.16
C MET A 1 15.30 -15.72 -11.14
N SER A 2 14.00 -15.65 -11.45
CA SER A 2 13.01 -14.98 -10.57
C SER A 2 11.64 -15.66 -10.55
N ILE A 3 11.63 -16.98 -10.38
CA ILE A 3 10.38 -17.77 -10.25
C ILE A 3 10.01 -17.99 -8.77
N PHE A 4 10.98 -17.88 -7.85
CA PHE A 4 10.77 -18.02 -6.41
C PHE A 4 10.37 -16.71 -5.72
N ALA A 5 10.87 -15.56 -6.18
CA ALA A 5 10.44 -14.25 -5.67
C ALA A 5 8.95 -14.03 -5.95
N SER A 6 8.53 -14.23 -7.22
CA SER A 6 7.16 -14.01 -7.67
C SER A 6 6.08 -14.93 -7.04
N ALA A 7 6.46 -16.06 -6.45
CA ALA A 7 5.55 -16.91 -5.67
C ALA A 7 5.46 -16.45 -4.20
N LYS A 8 6.60 -16.06 -3.60
CA LYS A 8 6.65 -15.48 -2.25
C LYS A 8 5.89 -14.16 -2.21
N ASP A 9 6.09 -13.32 -3.22
CA ASP A 9 5.43 -12.02 -3.35
C ASP A 9 3.92 -12.17 -3.45
N ARG A 10 3.41 -13.15 -4.22
CA ARG A 10 1.97 -13.44 -4.33
C ARG A 10 1.32 -13.88 -3.01
N LEU A 11 2.00 -14.73 -2.23
CA LEU A 11 1.50 -15.14 -0.91
C LEU A 11 1.48 -13.95 0.06
N MET A 12 2.49 -13.08 -0.04
CA MET A 12 2.58 -11.86 0.75
C MET A 12 1.50 -10.83 0.36
N GLU A 13 1.24 -10.65 -0.93
CA GLU A 13 0.14 -9.83 -1.45
C GLU A 13 -1.22 -10.30 -0.92
N GLN A 14 -1.48 -11.61 -0.94
CA GLN A 14 -2.72 -12.18 -0.41
C GLN A 14 -2.86 -12.00 1.10
N ALA A 15 -1.79 -12.19 1.86
CA ALA A 15 -1.80 -11.96 3.31
C ALA A 15 -2.07 -10.49 3.64
N ALA A 16 -1.40 -9.58 2.94
CA ALA A 16 -1.59 -8.13 3.09
C ALA A 16 -3.00 -7.69 2.68
N LEU A 17 -3.58 -8.25 1.61
CA LEU A 17 -4.98 -8.03 1.22
C LEU A 17 -5.95 -8.46 2.31
N SER A 18 -5.78 -9.66 2.86
CA SER A 18 -6.64 -10.18 3.92
C SER A 18 -6.57 -9.32 5.18
N PHE A 19 -5.37 -8.87 5.54
CA PHE A 19 -5.16 -7.95 6.65
C PHE A 19 -5.81 -6.58 6.41
N LEU A 20 -5.63 -5.99 5.23
CA LEU A 20 -6.25 -4.71 4.86
C LEU A 20 -7.78 -4.80 4.92
N ASN A 21 -8.36 -5.90 4.42
CA ASN A 21 -9.80 -6.12 4.42
C ASN A 21 -10.37 -6.28 5.83
N SER A 22 -9.70 -7.03 6.71
CA SER A 22 -10.19 -7.28 8.06
C SER A 22 -10.00 -6.10 9.00
N GLN A 23 -8.85 -5.41 8.95
CA GLN A 23 -8.48 -4.44 9.98
C GLN A 23 -8.76 -2.98 9.60
N VAL A 24 -8.76 -2.65 8.31
CA VAL A 24 -8.82 -1.25 7.86
C VAL A 24 -10.05 -0.99 7.00
N LEU A 25 -10.30 -1.86 6.01
CA LEU A 25 -11.29 -1.61 4.97
C LEU A 25 -12.69 -2.12 5.31
N ALA A 26 -12.87 -3.04 6.27
CA ALA A 26 -14.19 -3.58 6.64
C ALA A 26 -15.35 -2.55 6.72
N PRO A 27 -15.18 -1.36 7.35
CA PRO A 27 -16.24 -0.35 7.33
C PRO A 27 -16.43 0.32 5.96
N PHE A 28 -15.37 0.49 5.17
CA PHE A 28 -15.34 1.28 3.93
C PHE A 28 -15.56 0.46 2.64
N GLY A 29 -15.32 -0.85 2.64
CA GLY A 29 -15.36 -1.68 1.44
C GLY A 29 -14.40 -2.87 1.52
N GLN A 30 -13.82 -3.26 0.38
CA GLN A 30 -12.83 -4.33 0.30
C GLN A 30 -11.78 -4.04 -0.78
N ALA A 31 -10.56 -4.48 -0.55
CA ALA A 31 -9.52 -4.59 -1.57
C ALA A 31 -9.69 -5.89 -2.35
N THR A 32 -9.67 -5.78 -3.67
CA THR A 32 -9.77 -6.89 -4.62
C THR A 32 -8.40 -7.32 -5.14
N SER A 33 -7.46 -6.39 -5.22
CA SER A 33 -6.10 -6.66 -5.66
C SER A 33 -5.09 -5.74 -4.98
N LEU A 34 -3.93 -6.29 -4.67
CA LEU A 34 -2.75 -5.59 -4.18
C LEU A 34 -1.57 -6.14 -4.97
N ARG A 35 -0.79 -5.26 -5.56
CA ARG A 35 0.46 -5.57 -6.23
C ARG A 35 1.56 -4.69 -5.69
N MET A 36 2.68 -5.31 -5.35
CA MET A 36 3.85 -4.60 -4.85
C MET A 36 5.06 -4.91 -5.70
N ASP A 37 5.70 -3.87 -6.22
CA ASP A 37 6.99 -3.99 -6.89
C ASP A 37 8.03 -3.23 -6.07
N SER A 38 8.84 -3.98 -5.32
CA SER A 38 9.91 -3.42 -4.49
C SER A 38 11.07 -2.85 -5.31
N ASN A 39 11.28 -3.34 -6.55
CA ASN A 39 12.33 -2.82 -7.42
C ASN A 39 11.93 -1.45 -8.02
N ALA A 40 10.69 -1.35 -8.49
CA ALA A 40 10.12 -0.10 -9.00
C ALA A 40 9.68 0.84 -7.86
N LYS A 41 9.67 0.36 -6.61
CA LYS A 41 9.11 1.05 -5.44
C LYS A 41 7.69 1.52 -5.70
N THR A 42 6.86 0.64 -6.24
CA THR A 42 5.45 0.91 -6.54
C THR A 42 4.52 -0.03 -5.79
N ILE A 43 3.38 0.49 -5.35
CA ILE A 43 2.29 -0.27 -4.74
C ILE A 43 1.02 0.10 -5.47
N ARG A 44 0.29 -0.89 -5.96
CA ARG A 44 -1.00 -0.69 -6.61
C ARG A 44 -2.07 -1.49 -5.90
N VAL A 45 -3.19 -0.84 -5.59
CA VAL A 45 -4.33 -1.43 -4.92
C VAL A 45 -5.59 -1.14 -5.71
N GLU A 46 -6.43 -2.14 -5.87
CA GLU A 46 -7.77 -2.00 -6.42
C GLU A 46 -8.79 -2.31 -5.31
N LEU A 47 -9.76 -1.41 -5.15
CA LEU A 47 -10.69 -1.38 -4.03
C LEU A 47 -12.13 -1.26 -4.55
N ASP A 48 -13.01 -2.10 -4.02
CA ASP A 48 -14.46 -1.92 -4.13
C ASP A 48 -14.94 -1.19 -2.87
N LEU A 49 -15.11 0.13 -2.97
CA LEU A 49 -15.55 0.98 -1.86
C LEU A 49 -17.07 1.13 -1.83
N LYS A 50 -17.64 1.15 -0.62
CA LYS A 50 -19.06 1.42 -0.41
C LYS A 50 -19.37 2.86 -0.82
N GLY A 51 -20.41 3.03 -1.64
CA GLY A 51 -20.81 4.34 -2.17
C GLY A 51 -20.14 4.73 -3.48
N GLU A 52 -19.17 3.95 -3.96
CA GLU A 52 -18.60 4.11 -5.29
C GLU A 52 -19.28 3.16 -6.29
N THR A 53 -19.53 3.64 -7.50
CA THR A 53 -20.18 2.84 -8.57
C THR A 53 -19.20 2.04 -9.40
N ALA A 54 -17.90 2.33 -9.27
CA ALA A 54 -16.82 1.66 -9.96
C ALA A 54 -15.62 1.46 -9.01
N PRO A 55 -14.79 0.44 -9.24
CA PRO A 55 -13.61 0.19 -8.42
C PRO A 55 -12.68 1.40 -8.36
N VAL A 56 -12.14 1.66 -7.17
CA VAL A 56 -11.14 2.69 -6.94
C VAL A 56 -9.75 2.07 -7.01
N MET A 57 -8.98 2.51 -8.00
CA MET A 57 -7.56 2.18 -8.10
C MET A 57 -6.72 3.23 -7.39
N ILE A 58 -5.74 2.78 -6.61
CA ILE A 58 -4.72 3.59 -5.94
C ILE A 58 -3.34 3.07 -6.35
N GLU A 59 -2.45 3.96 -6.74
CA GLU A 59 -1.07 3.68 -7.11
C GLU A 59 -0.14 4.64 -6.36
N ILE A 60 0.77 4.08 -5.57
CA ILE A 60 1.81 4.80 -4.85
C ILE A 60 3.13 4.51 -5.54
N THR A 61 3.92 5.54 -5.82
CA THR A 61 5.22 5.39 -6.48
C THR A 61 6.33 6.08 -5.72
N GLY A 62 7.54 5.50 -5.81
CA GLY A 62 8.72 5.99 -5.13
C GLY A 62 8.55 5.98 -3.62
N TYR A 63 7.96 4.92 -3.07
CA TYR A 63 7.83 4.80 -1.62
C TYR A 63 9.20 4.51 -0.99
N GLU A 64 9.42 5.05 0.21
CA GLU A 64 10.60 4.84 1.01
C GLU A 64 10.19 4.44 2.41
N VAL A 65 10.76 3.32 2.88
CA VAL A 65 10.58 2.84 4.25
C VAL A 65 11.87 3.13 5.00
N PHE A 66 11.75 3.76 6.16
CA PHE A 66 12.87 4.06 7.04
C PHE A 66 12.48 3.75 8.48
N ASN A 67 13.47 3.31 9.26
CA ASN A 67 13.32 3.01 10.67
C ASN A 67 14.05 4.06 11.51
N GLU A 68 13.37 4.59 12.53
CA GLU A 68 13.99 5.40 13.56
C GLU A 68 13.77 4.69 14.90
N GLY A 69 14.78 3.95 15.34
CA GLY A 69 14.68 3.05 16.50
C GLY A 69 13.70 1.90 16.24
N ASP A 70 12.70 1.77 17.11
CA ASP A 70 11.64 0.76 17.01
C ASP A 70 10.45 1.20 16.15
N ARG A 71 10.46 2.44 15.64
CA ARG A 71 9.36 3.01 14.86
C ARG A 71 9.67 2.93 13.38
N PHE A 72 8.66 2.52 12.60
CA PHE A 72 8.75 2.43 11.16
C PHE A 72 7.99 3.58 10.52
N PHE A 73 8.58 4.17 9.50
CA PHE A 73 8.00 5.26 8.76
C PHE A 73 7.99 4.95 7.27
N LEU A 74 6.93 5.43 6.61
CA LEU A 74 6.73 5.37 5.18
C LEU A 74 6.63 6.80 4.65
N SER A 75 7.37 7.09 3.59
CA SER A 75 7.18 8.29 2.76
C SER A 75 6.85 7.86 1.35
N ALA A 76 5.97 8.59 0.67
CA ALA A 76 5.70 8.40 -0.75
C ALA A 76 6.21 9.61 -1.54
N ARG A 77 6.75 9.37 -2.74
CA ARG A 77 7.07 10.46 -3.68
C ARG A 77 5.81 11.00 -4.35
N SER A 78 4.94 10.10 -4.81
CA SER A 78 3.66 10.49 -5.39
C SER A 78 2.61 9.40 -5.17
N ALA A 79 1.34 9.81 -5.16
CA ALA A 79 0.20 8.92 -5.17
C ALA A 79 -0.77 9.33 -6.30
N SER A 80 -1.29 8.36 -7.02
CA SER A 80 -2.29 8.53 -8.06
C SER A 80 -3.48 7.64 -7.78
N THR A 81 -4.68 8.11 -8.05
CA THR A 81 -5.90 7.31 -7.90
C THR A 81 -6.85 7.57 -9.05
N SER A 82 -7.79 6.65 -9.26
CA SER A 82 -8.88 6.79 -10.23
C SER A 82 -9.88 7.93 -9.93
N ARG A 83 -9.76 8.61 -8.79
CA ARG A 83 -10.61 9.73 -8.37
C ARG A 83 -9.74 10.96 -8.14
N GLU A 84 -9.96 12.04 -8.90
CA GLU A 84 -9.10 13.23 -8.82
C GLU A 84 -9.00 13.84 -7.42
N TRP A 85 -10.13 13.92 -6.70
CA TRP A 85 -10.16 14.46 -5.33
C TRP A 85 -9.32 13.60 -4.36
N LEU A 86 -9.35 12.27 -4.53
CA LEU A 86 -8.61 11.34 -3.69
C LEU A 86 -7.11 11.39 -4.02
N THR A 87 -6.76 11.57 -5.29
CA THR A 87 -5.38 11.85 -5.72
C THR A 87 -4.86 13.12 -5.06
N ALA A 88 -5.61 14.22 -5.09
CA ALA A 88 -5.21 15.47 -4.44
C ALA A 88 -5.03 15.29 -2.92
N LEU A 89 -5.97 14.60 -2.26
CA LEU A 89 -5.89 14.30 -0.83
C LEU A 89 -4.68 13.42 -0.48
N ALA A 90 -4.46 12.36 -1.24
CA ALA A 90 -3.34 11.44 -1.07
C ALA A 90 -2.01 12.16 -1.22
N ASN A 91 -1.84 13.02 -2.23
CA ASN A 91 -0.63 13.81 -2.37
C ASN A 91 -0.46 14.81 -1.23
N ALA A 92 -1.54 15.48 -0.80
CA ALA A 92 -1.46 16.45 0.29
C ALA A 92 -1.14 15.83 1.66
N GLN A 93 -1.49 14.56 1.89
CA GLN A 93 -1.30 13.89 3.18
C GLN A 93 -0.15 12.89 3.22
N LEU A 94 0.12 12.17 2.13
CA LEU A 94 1.12 11.11 2.07
C LEU A 94 2.44 11.58 1.46
N CYS A 95 2.40 12.49 0.48
CA CYS A 95 3.59 12.77 -0.31
C CYS A 95 4.51 13.76 0.39
N GLY A 96 5.78 13.38 0.51
CA GLY A 96 6.80 14.17 1.22
C GLY A 96 6.63 14.22 2.75
N LYS A 97 5.67 13.47 3.31
CA LYS A 97 5.48 13.35 4.77
C LYS A 97 5.97 12.01 5.26
N ARG A 98 6.54 12.00 6.47
CA ARG A 98 6.92 10.78 7.18
C ARG A 98 5.70 10.28 7.94
N ILE A 99 5.07 9.24 7.42
CA ILE A 99 3.92 8.62 8.08
C ILE A 99 4.42 7.45 8.89
N GLU A 100 4.19 7.50 10.19
CA GLU A 100 4.43 6.35 11.04
C GLU A 100 3.46 5.24 10.66
N ILE A 101 4.02 4.08 10.35
CA ILE A 101 3.25 2.88 10.08
C ILE A 101 3.25 1.99 11.32
N PRO A 102 2.15 1.29 11.61
CA PRO A 102 2.09 0.38 12.74
C PRO A 102 3.26 -0.62 12.67
N GLU A 103 3.88 -0.89 13.81
CA GLU A 103 5.05 -1.78 13.92
C GLU A 103 4.86 -3.12 13.17
N GLN A 104 3.64 -3.67 13.21
CA GLN A 104 3.31 -4.93 12.53
C GLN A 104 3.45 -4.83 11.00
N ALA A 105 3.05 -3.69 10.42
CA ALA A 105 3.20 -3.41 8.98
C ALA A 105 4.64 -3.04 8.62
N GLY A 106 5.30 -2.23 9.47
CA GLY A 106 6.69 -1.82 9.27
C GLY A 106 7.68 -2.99 9.32
N ARG A 107 7.52 -3.90 10.29
CA ARG A 107 8.34 -5.11 10.42
C ARG A 107 8.18 -6.06 9.23
N TRP A 108 7.02 -6.02 8.55
CA TRP A 108 6.76 -6.78 7.33
C TRP A 108 7.43 -6.13 6.11
N LEU A 109 7.26 -4.82 5.92
CA LEU A 109 7.84 -4.06 4.82
C LEU A 109 9.38 -4.09 4.82
N THR A 110 10.00 -3.99 6.00
CA THR A 110 11.47 -4.03 6.15
C THR A 110 12.05 -5.43 5.88
N ARG A 111 11.22 -6.47 5.86
CA ARG A 111 11.61 -7.84 5.49
C ARG A 111 11.43 -8.13 3.99
N MET A 112 10.77 -7.24 3.25
CA MET A 112 10.53 -7.35 1.80
C MET A 112 11.49 -6.51 0.95
N LEU A 113 12.09 -5.45 1.53
CA LEU A 113 13.22 -4.71 0.95
C LEU A 113 14.55 -5.41 1.25
#